data_AF-E7D027-F1
#
_entry.id   AF-E7D027-F1
#
_cell.length_a   1.000
_cell.length_b   1.000
_cell.length_c   1.000
_cell.angle_alpha   90.00
_cell.angle_beta   90.00
_cell.angle_gamma   90.00
#
_symmetry.space_group_name_H-M   'P 1'
#
loop_
_entity.id
_entity.type
_entity.pdbx_description
1 polymer ?
#
loop_
_entity_poly.entity_id
_entity_poly.type
_entity_poly.pdbx_seq_one_letter_code
_entity_poly.pdbx_strand_id
1 'polypeptide(L)'
;MKNKKIFTVVLLLATTALLFTSCAFKMNTAQNAHYEAFISGLERGAKDNPMLAQVVKEGLDLANDGAAALNYKIVDKKPGTDIAKGTKAAELRKRFIPKKIK
;
A
#
# COMPACT_ATOMS: atom_id res chain seq x y z
N MET A 1 -29.20 -16.00 23.53
CA MET A 1 -29.60 -15.03 22.47
C MET A 1 -29.80 -13.67 23.14
N LYS A 2 -29.19 -12.53 22.83
CA LYS A 2 -28.42 -12.01 21.67
C LYS A 2 -27.56 -10.85 22.23
N ASN A 3 -26.23 -10.97 22.22
CA ASN A 3 -25.36 -9.82 22.48
C ASN A 3 -24.93 -9.22 21.14
N LYS A 4 -25.76 -8.33 20.60
CA LYS A 4 -25.41 -7.49 19.45
C LYS A 4 -24.91 -6.14 19.98
N LYS A 5 -23.59 -5.98 20.09
CA LYS A 5 -22.97 -4.66 20.09
C LYS A 5 -21.76 -4.73 19.16
N ILE A 6 -22.04 -4.34 17.92
CA ILE A 6 -21.13 -4.24 16.81
C ILE A 6 -20.15 -3.12 17.18
N PHE A 7 -18.89 -3.46 17.45
CA PHE A 7 -17.81 -2.51 17.61
C PHE A 7 -17.46 -1.96 16.22
N THR A 8 -18.23 -0.98 15.76
CA THR A 8 -17.91 -0.21 14.56
C THR A 8 -16.86 0.83 14.93
N VAL A 9 -15.58 0.43 14.89
CA VAL A 9 -14.48 1.40 14.94
C VAL A 9 -14.37 2.03 13.55
N VAL A 10 -14.98 3.20 13.40
CA VAL A 10 -14.75 4.10 12.26
C VAL A 10 -13.33 4.64 12.39
N LEU A 11 -12.41 4.05 11.63
CA LEU A 11 -11.07 4.59 11.46
C LEU A 11 -11.15 5.81 10.54
N LEU A 12 -11.18 7.00 11.14
CA LEU A 12 -11.14 8.28 10.46
C LEU A 12 -9.73 8.45 9.83
N LEU A 13 -9.57 8.10 8.54
CA LEU A 13 -8.35 8.42 7.81
C LEU A 13 -8.34 9.93 7.49
N ALA A 14 -7.57 10.68 8.28
CA ALA A 14 -7.19 12.04 7.94
C ALA A 14 -6.37 12.04 6.64
N THR A 15 -6.99 12.48 5.55
CA THR A 15 -6.33 12.63 4.26
C THR A 15 -5.49 13.90 4.24
N THR A 16 -4.20 13.79 4.51
CA THR A 16 -3.25 14.85 4.16
C THR A 16 -2.92 14.76 2.68
N ALA A 17 -3.62 15.58 1.89
CA ALA A 17 -3.32 15.77 0.47
C ALA A 17 -2.01 16.55 0.33
N LEU A 18 -0.88 15.85 0.18
CA LEU A 18 0.36 16.46 -0.29
C LEU A 18 0.35 16.49 -1.82
N LEU A 19 0.12 17.70 -2.33
CA LEU A 19 0.14 18.08 -3.74
C LEU A 19 1.54 17.91 -4.33
N PHE A 20 1.74 16.86 -5.14
CA PHE A 20 2.79 16.83 -6.15
C PHE A 20 2.15 16.67 -7.53
N THR A 21 1.92 17.81 -8.19
CA THR A 21 1.43 17.93 -9.56
C THR A 21 2.53 17.53 -10.55
N SER A 22 2.62 16.24 -10.87
CA SER A 22 3.34 15.77 -12.07
C SER A 22 2.64 14.54 -12.65
N CYS A 23 1.62 14.72 -13.51
CA CYS A 23 0.93 13.65 -14.26
C CYS A 23 0.65 12.32 -13.49
N ALA A 24 0.53 12.39 -12.16
CA ALA A 24 0.46 11.21 -11.32
C ALA A 24 -0.91 10.58 -11.55
N PHE A 25 -0.92 9.26 -11.71
CA PHE A 25 -2.15 8.48 -11.78
C PHE A 25 -3.04 8.84 -10.59
N LYS A 26 -4.14 9.56 -10.86
CA LYS A 26 -5.08 10.00 -9.83
C LYS A 26 -5.97 8.82 -9.45
N MET A 27 -5.62 8.18 -8.34
CA MET A 27 -6.40 7.08 -7.77
C MET A 27 -7.74 7.57 -7.22
N ASN A 28 -8.81 6.79 -7.43
CA ASN A 28 -10.09 6.97 -6.75
C ASN A 28 -10.01 6.49 -5.29
N THR A 29 -11.09 6.65 -4.52
CA THR A 29 -11.12 6.30 -3.09
C THR A 29 -10.78 4.83 -2.83
N ALA A 30 -11.31 3.89 -3.62
CA ALA A 30 -11.05 2.46 -3.44
C ALA A 30 -9.60 2.09 -3.79
N GLN A 31 -9.05 2.66 -4.87
CA GLN A 31 -7.66 2.49 -5.27
C GLN A 31 -6.71 3.03 -4.20
N ASN A 32 -6.98 4.23 -3.68
CA ASN A 32 -6.20 4.81 -2.58
C ASN A 32 -6.26 3.94 -1.32
N ALA A 33 -7.45 3.47 -0.91
CA ALA A 33 -7.59 2.64 0.28
C ALA A 33 -6.80 1.33 0.17
N HIS A 34 -6.87 0.65 -0.98
CA HIS A 34 -6.11 -0.56 -1.25
C HIS A 34 -4.59 -0.28 -1.23
N TYR A 35 -4.14 0.76 -1.93
CA TYR A 35 -2.73 1.12 -1.99
C TYR A 35 -2.16 1.49 -0.62
N GLU A 36 -2.88 2.28 0.16
CA GLU A 36 -2.46 2.69 1.51
C GLU A 36 -2.43 1.52 2.49
N ALA A 37 -3.33 0.53 2.33
CA ALA A 37 -3.28 -0.71 3.09
C ALA A 37 -2.01 -1.52 2.76
N PHE A 38 -1.64 -1.61 1.47
CA PHE A 38 -0.40 -2.23 1.04
C PHE A 38 0.85 -1.54 1.63
N ILE A 39 0.94 -0.21 1.51
CA ILE A 39 2.06 0.56 2.06
C ILE A 39 2.17 0.39 3.59
N SER A 40 1.03 0.44 4.29
CA SER A 40 0.97 0.24 5.74
C SER A 40 1.37 -1.18 6.16
N GLY A 41 1.04 -2.18 5.33
CA GLY A 41 1.47 -3.57 5.52
C GLY A 41 2.99 -3.71 5.43
N LEU A 42 3.61 -3.10 4.43
CA LEU A 42 5.06 -3.08 4.26
C LEU A 42 5.77 -2.33 5.40
N GLU A 43 5.29 -1.15 5.80
CA GLU A 43 5.88 -0.38 6.90
C GLU A 43 5.84 -1.16 8.22
N ARG A 44 4.73 -1.87 8.47
CA ARG A 44 4.59 -2.74 9.64
C ARG A 44 5.52 -3.94 9.57
N GLY A 45 5.59 -4.62 8.42
CA GLY A 45 6.45 -5.78 8.22
C GLY A 45 7.93 -5.45 8.38
N ALA A 46 8.33 -4.25 7.95
CA ALA A 46 9.70 -3.77 8.06
C ALA A 46 10.03 -3.13 9.42
N LYS A 47 9.09 -3.05 10.37
CA LYS A 47 9.27 -2.26 11.61
C LYS A 47 10.46 -2.73 12.44
N ASP A 48 10.50 -4.01 12.75
CA ASP A 48 11.46 -4.58 13.72
C ASP A 48 12.58 -5.37 13.03
N ASN A 49 12.37 -5.80 11.79
CA ASN A 49 13.30 -6.58 10.96
C ASN A 49 13.23 -6.13 9.49
N PRO A 50 14.28 -6.34 8.69
CA PRO A 50 14.18 -6.17 7.25
C PRO A 50 13.17 -7.16 6.64
N MET A 51 12.48 -6.75 5.58
CA MET A 51 11.68 -7.67 4.76
C MET A 51 12.53 -8.15 3.60
N LEU A 52 12.73 -9.47 3.50
CA LEU A 52 13.49 -10.10 2.43
C LEU A 52 12.83 -9.86 1.06
N ALA A 53 13.62 -9.74 0.00
CA ALA A 53 13.17 -9.48 -1.36
C ALA A 53 12.08 -10.45 -1.84
N GLN A 54 12.19 -11.73 -1.47
CA GLN A 54 11.16 -12.73 -1.80
C GLN A 54 9.82 -12.39 -1.14
N VAL A 55 9.82 -12.07 0.15
CA VAL A 55 8.60 -11.69 0.90
C VAL A 55 8.00 -10.41 0.32
N VAL A 56 8.85 -9.44 -0.06
CA VAL A 56 8.42 -8.21 -0.71
C VAL A 56 7.74 -8.51 -2.06
N LYS A 57 8.32 -9.42 -2.85
CA LYS A 57 7.74 -9.85 -4.13
C LYS A 57 6.40 -10.54 -3.95
N GLU A 58 6.30 -11.50 -3.04
CA GLU A 58 5.05 -12.23 -2.75
C GLU A 58 3.94 -11.28 -2.26
N GLY A 59 4.28 -10.33 -1.38
CA GLY A 59 3.35 -9.30 -0.94
C GLY A 59 2.92 -8.34 -2.05
N LEU A 60 3.82 -8.00 -2.97
CA LEU A 60 3.51 -7.17 -4.14
C LEU A 60 2.63 -7.91 -5.15
N ASP A 61 2.87 -9.19 -5.40
CA ASP A 61 2.07 -10.02 -6.30
C ASP A 61 0.64 -10.11 -5.76
N LEU A 62 0.47 -10.45 -4.47
CA LEU A 62 -0.84 -10.49 -3.81
C LEU A 62 -1.55 -9.12 -3.86
N ALA A 63 -0.83 -8.03 -3.62
CA ALA A 63 -1.40 -6.70 -3.73
C ALA A 63 -1.81 -6.36 -5.18
N ASN A 64 -1.07 -6.83 -6.18
CA ASN A 64 -1.41 -6.59 -7.58
C ASN A 64 -2.63 -7.39 -8.05
N ASP A 65 -2.90 -8.56 -7.49
CA ASP A 65 -4.15 -9.29 -7.74
C ASP A 65 -5.37 -8.46 -7.29
N GLY A 66 -5.29 -7.86 -6.09
CA GLY A 66 -6.33 -6.94 -5.59
C GLY A 66 -6.39 -5.63 -6.38
N ALA A 67 -5.24 -5.09 -6.78
CA ALA A 67 -5.17 -3.87 -7.58
C ALA A 67 -5.78 -4.03 -8.98
N ALA A 68 -5.63 -5.22 -9.59
CA ALA A 68 -6.19 -5.53 -10.90
C ALA A 68 -7.71 -5.44 -10.90
N ALA A 69 -8.38 -5.95 -9.86
CA ALA A 69 -9.83 -5.79 -9.68
C ALA A 69 -10.27 -4.32 -9.57
N LEU A 70 -9.35 -3.42 -9.20
CA LEU A 70 -9.54 -1.98 -9.09
C LEU A 70 -8.96 -1.21 -10.30
N ASN A 71 -8.61 -1.89 -11.40
CA ASN A 71 -8.10 -1.32 -12.64
C ASN A 71 -6.80 -0.50 -12.50
N TYR A 72 -5.92 -0.91 -11.59
CA TYR A 72 -4.57 -0.35 -11.46
C TYR A 72 -3.55 -1.42 -11.07
N LYS A 73 -2.28 -1.04 -11.07
CA LYS A 73 -1.18 -1.89 -10.60
C LYS A 73 -0.17 -1.09 -9.81
N ILE A 74 0.55 -1.75 -8.94
CA ILE A 74 1.64 -1.20 -8.14
C ILE A 74 2.96 -1.70 -8.75
N VAL A 75 3.85 -0.77 -9.09
CA VAL A 75 5.14 -1.07 -9.71
C VAL A 75 6.26 -0.83 -8.71
N ASP A 76 7.02 -1.86 -8.37
CA ASP A 76 8.26 -1.72 -7.64
C ASP A 76 9.36 -1.13 -8.55
N LYS A 77 9.92 0.01 -8.15
CA LYS A 77 11.03 0.67 -8.82
C LYS A 77 12.39 0.02 -8.53
N LYS A 78 12.47 -0.85 -7.53
CA LYS A 78 13.68 -1.56 -7.10
C LYS A 78 13.35 -3.06 -6.91
N PRO A 79 12.93 -3.77 -7.98
CA PRO A 79 12.54 -5.17 -7.87
C PRO A 79 13.72 -6.04 -7.41
N GLY A 80 13.43 -7.12 -6.67
CA GLY A 80 14.45 -8.06 -6.19
C GLY A 80 15.29 -7.53 -5.02
N THR A 81 14.90 -6.42 -4.40
CA THR A 81 15.61 -5.85 -3.24
C THR A 81 14.78 -5.94 -1.96
N ASP A 82 15.47 -6.12 -0.84
CA ASP A 82 14.88 -6.09 0.50
C ASP A 82 14.27 -4.73 0.83
N ILE A 83 13.39 -4.68 1.83
CA ILE A 83 13.03 -3.45 2.53
C ILE A 83 13.81 -3.43 3.84
N ALA A 84 14.63 -2.41 4.05
CA ALA A 84 15.41 -2.27 5.26
C ALA A 84 14.52 -2.11 6.51
N LYS A 85 15.02 -2.57 7.66
CA LYS A 85 14.39 -2.36 8.96
C LYS A 85 14.09 -0.87 9.19
N GLY A 86 12.90 -0.57 9.68
CA GLY A 86 12.46 0.78 10.03
C GLY A 86 12.08 1.66 8.84
N THR A 87 12.09 1.12 7.61
CA THR A 87 11.68 1.89 6.42
C THR A 87 10.26 2.43 6.60
N LYS A 88 10.10 3.74 6.36
CA LYS A 88 8.84 4.46 6.57
C LYS A 88 7.99 4.54 5.32
N ALA A 89 6.69 4.75 5.49
CA ALA A 89 5.72 4.85 4.40
C ALA A 89 6.12 5.89 3.33
N ALA A 90 6.76 7.00 3.71
CA ALA A 90 7.23 8.01 2.75
C ALA A 90 8.26 7.45 1.74
N GLU A 91 9.19 6.61 2.19
CA GLU A 91 10.18 5.97 1.31
C GLU A 91 9.55 4.84 0.49
N LEU A 92 8.61 4.10 1.09
CA LEU A 92 7.86 3.05 0.39
C LEU A 92 7.04 3.63 -0.76
N ARG A 93 6.38 4.78 -0.58
CA ARG A 93 5.62 5.45 -1.66
C ARG A 93 6.50 5.96 -2.81
N LYS A 94 7.80 6.17 -2.59
CA LYS A 94 8.75 6.48 -3.67
C LYS A 94 9.17 5.23 -4.45
N ARG A 95 9.19 4.08 -3.79
CA ARG A 95 9.58 2.79 -4.37
C ARG A 95 8.43 2.12 -5.12
N PHE A 96 7.25 2.04 -4.50
CA PHE A 96 6.09 1.33 -5.02
C PHE A 96 5.11 2.30 -5.66
N ILE A 97 5.17 2.45 -6.97
CA ILE A 97 4.42 3.48 -7.70
C ILE A 97 3.11 2.92 -8.26
N PRO A 98 1.94 3.44 -7.89
CA PRO A 98 0.68 3.05 -8.48
C PRO A 98 0.57 3.58 -9.92
N LYS A 99 0.05 2.76 -10.83
CA LYS A 99 -0.16 3.07 -12.24
C LYS A 99 -1.50 2.54 -12.72
N LYS A 100 -2.21 3.32 -13.54
CA LYS A 100 -3.40 2.85 -14.24
C LYS A 100 -3.04 1.67 -15.16
N ILE A 101 -3.90 0.65 -15.20
CA ILE A 101 -3.86 -0.36 -16.27
C ILE A 101 -4.47 0.30 -17.52
N LYS A 102 -3.80 0.18 -18.66
CA LYS A 102 -4.32 0.66 -19.95
C LYS A 102 -5.31 -0.34 -20.52
#